data_AF-A0A379E5N3-F1
#
_entry.id   AF-A0A379E5N3-F1
#
_cell.length_a   1.000
_cell.length_b   1.000
_cell.length_c   1.000
_cell.angle_alpha   90.00
_cell.angle_beta   90.00
_cell.angle_gamma   90.00
#
_symmetry.space_group_name_H-M   'P 1'
#
loop_
_entity.id
_entity.type
_entity.pdbx_description
1 polymer ?
#
loop_
_entity_poly.entity_id
_entity_poly.type
_entity_poly.pdbx_seq_one_letter_code
_entity_poly.pdbx_strand_id
1 'polypeptide(L)'
;MKNTFLFFCLGLCFLVASCNSKNDPAPGPEEPAEYSLQLKTSEIVELKQFNSGKLVQDVPEDKVKEYFGEIPEITSPVEIRFEKDHITVLRQYDIAEKYKSQWKNNELYIFDESTGEWLHCGNKSDNKEFVLNVVFLKESRKNDQRSLMIMKQMYGTKAKMNENAGTSALLLKVNYVFEGKR
;
A
#
# COMPACT_ATOMS: atom_id res chain seq x y z
N MET A 1 42.94 -46.10 12.91
CA MET A 1 43.12 -46.16 11.44
C MET A 1 43.32 -44.74 10.93
N LYS A 2 44.46 -44.50 10.28
CA LYS A 2 44.89 -43.22 9.69
C LYS A 2 44.40 -43.14 8.24
N ASN A 3 44.12 -41.91 7.81
CA ASN A 3 44.26 -41.35 6.45
C ASN A 3 43.88 -39.86 6.63
N THR A 4 44.74 -38.86 6.84
CA THR A 4 46.01 -38.44 6.22
C THR A 4 45.90 -38.31 4.70
N PHE A 5 45.51 -37.10 4.27
CA PHE A 5 45.90 -36.53 2.98
C PHE A 5 46.40 -35.12 3.21
N LEU A 6 47.63 -34.87 2.78
CA LEU A 6 48.44 -33.69 3.01
C LEU A 6 49.05 -33.28 1.66
N PHE A 7 49.21 -31.97 1.49
CA PHE A 7 50.00 -31.24 0.49
C PHE A 7 49.49 -31.14 -0.96
N PHE A 8 49.29 -29.88 -1.40
CA PHE A 8 50.31 -29.22 -2.24
C PHE A 8 50.20 -27.69 -2.14
N CYS A 9 51.22 -27.04 -1.58
CA CYS A 9 51.45 -25.60 -1.70
C CYS A 9 52.53 -25.38 -2.77
N LEU A 10 52.19 -24.69 -3.85
CA LEU A 10 53.09 -23.96 -4.75
C LEU A 10 52.17 -22.95 -5.45
N GLY A 11 52.31 -21.64 -5.27
CA GLY A 11 53.54 -20.88 -5.36
C GLY A 11 53.61 -20.25 -6.75
N LEU A 12 52.85 -19.16 -6.96
CA LEU A 12 53.04 -18.24 -8.09
C LEU A 12 52.74 -16.81 -7.63
N CYS A 13 53.75 -16.18 -7.03
CA CYS A 13 53.89 -14.74 -7.08
C CYS A 13 54.60 -14.35 -8.40
N PHE A 14 54.33 -13.11 -8.82
CA PHE A 14 54.97 -12.36 -9.91
C PHE A 14 54.35 -12.50 -11.30
N LEU A 15 53.35 -11.65 -11.56
CA LEU A 15 53.46 -10.66 -12.63
C LEU A 15 52.99 -9.30 -12.11
N VAL A 16 53.94 -8.50 -11.65
CA VAL A 16 53.78 -7.03 -11.59
C VAL A 16 54.01 -6.50 -13.01
N ALA A 17 52.93 -6.12 -13.67
CA ALA A 17 52.98 -5.24 -14.83
C ALA A 17 52.13 -4.01 -14.51
N SER A 18 52.83 -2.89 -14.38
CA SER A 18 52.31 -1.54 -14.17
C SER A 18 51.22 -1.17 -15.17
N CYS A 19 50.01 -0.91 -14.68
CA CYS A 19 49.08 0.05 -15.28
C CYS A 19 48.47 0.91 -14.15
N ASN A 20 48.84 2.17 -14.18
CA ASN A 20 48.36 3.23 -13.31
C ASN A 20 46.93 3.59 -13.70
N SER A 21 45.93 3.02 -13.02
CA SER A 21 44.59 3.59 -12.92
C SER A 21 44.04 3.23 -11.55
N LYS A 22 43.62 4.26 -10.82
CA LYS A 22 42.94 4.15 -9.53
C LYS A 22 41.76 3.19 -9.71
N ASN A 23 41.88 1.99 -9.18
CA ASN A 23 40.76 1.07 -9.01
C ASN A 23 40.00 1.58 -7.80
N ASP A 24 39.12 2.56 -8.03
CA ASP A 24 38.01 2.76 -7.10
C ASP A 24 37.26 1.41 -7.05
N PRO A 25 36.97 0.86 -5.85
CA PRO A 25 36.17 -0.35 -5.75
C PRO A 25 34.88 -0.13 -6.53
N ALA A 26 34.50 -1.12 -7.35
CA ALA A 26 33.24 -1.08 -8.08
C ALA A 26 32.11 -0.72 -7.09
N PRO A 27 31.19 0.20 -7.43
CA PRO A 27 30.07 0.54 -6.57
C PRO A 27 29.41 -0.77 -6.12
N GLY A 28 29.27 -0.93 -4.80
CA GLY A 28 28.44 -2.01 -4.27
C GLY A 28 27.02 -1.89 -4.86
N PRO A 29 26.19 -2.95 -4.75
CA PRO A 29 24.79 -2.85 -5.16
C PRO A 29 24.17 -1.61 -4.51
N GLU A 30 23.69 -0.65 -5.32
CA GLU A 30 22.96 0.51 -4.80
C GLU A 30 21.80 -0.01 -3.95
N GLU A 31 21.76 0.39 -2.68
CA GLU A 31 20.58 0.12 -1.85
C GLU A 31 19.38 0.76 -2.55
N PRO A 32 18.25 0.04 -2.68
CA PRO A 32 17.08 0.57 -3.35
C PRO A 32 16.67 1.86 -2.65
N ALA A 33 16.52 2.94 -3.44
CA ALA A 33 16.25 4.25 -2.90
C ALA A 33 14.94 4.25 -2.10
N GLU A 34 15.04 4.45 -0.79
CA GLU A 34 13.91 4.77 0.06
C GLU A 34 13.49 6.22 -0.20
N TYR A 35 12.19 6.47 -0.35
CA TYR A 35 11.68 7.81 -0.58
C TYR A 35 10.28 7.98 -0.01
N SER A 36 9.93 9.22 0.34
CA SER A 36 8.61 9.58 0.87
C SER A 36 7.89 10.54 -0.05
N LEU A 37 6.57 10.39 -0.20
CA LEU A 37 5.70 11.35 -0.86
C LEU A 37 4.68 11.90 0.14
N GLN A 38 4.33 13.18 0.01
CA GLN A 38 3.37 13.87 0.86
C GLN A 38 2.02 13.98 0.15
N LEU A 39 0.94 13.93 0.91
CA LEU A 39 -0.40 14.13 0.39
C LEU A 39 -0.50 15.53 -0.24
N LYS A 40 -0.97 15.58 -1.48
CA LYS A 40 -1.24 16.81 -2.23
C LYS A 40 -2.73 17.13 -2.22
N THR A 41 -3.54 16.15 -2.61
CA THR A 41 -4.99 16.30 -2.72
C THR A 41 -5.68 14.94 -2.60
N SER A 42 -6.98 14.97 -2.37
CA SER A 42 -7.85 13.80 -2.39
C SER A 42 -9.08 14.05 -3.25
N GLU A 43 -9.58 13.02 -3.90
CA GLU A 43 -10.76 13.06 -4.76
C GLU A 43 -11.70 11.91 -4.38
N ILE A 44 -12.98 12.22 -4.18
CA ILE A 44 -14.01 11.19 -4.04
C ILE A 44 -14.28 10.64 -5.44
N VAL A 45 -14.18 9.32 -5.59
CA VAL A 45 -14.37 8.65 -6.89
C VAL A 45 -15.73 8.00 -6.97
N GLU A 46 -16.18 7.39 -5.89
CA GLU A 46 -17.46 6.71 -5.82
C GLU A 46 -18.04 6.82 -4.42
N LEU A 47 -19.34 7.09 -4.32
CA LEU A 47 -20.13 6.84 -3.12
C LEU A 47 -21.38 6.07 -3.53
N LYS A 48 -21.54 4.86 -3.01
CA LYS A 48 -22.57 3.91 -3.44
C LYS A 48 -23.26 3.25 -2.26
N GLN A 49 -24.56 3.03 -2.41
CA GLN A 49 -25.36 2.31 -1.44
C GLN A 49 -25.75 0.92 -1.96
N PHE A 50 -25.62 -0.08 -1.09
CA PHE A 50 -25.96 -1.46 -1.38
C PHE A 50 -26.92 -2.00 -0.33
N ASN A 51 -27.82 -2.90 -0.76
CA ASN A 51 -28.66 -3.70 0.12
C ASN A 51 -28.46 -5.18 -0.24
N SER A 52 -28.08 -5.98 0.74
CA SER A 52 -27.84 -7.43 0.57
C SER A 52 -27.00 -7.71 -0.68
N GLY A 53 -25.86 -7.02 -0.80
CA GLY A 53 -24.91 -7.15 -1.92
C GLY A 53 -25.29 -6.44 -3.21
N LYS A 54 -26.55 -6.01 -3.38
CA LYS A 54 -27.02 -5.39 -4.62
C LYS A 54 -26.92 -3.88 -4.57
N LEU A 55 -26.37 -3.27 -5.62
CA LEU A 55 -26.35 -1.82 -5.78
C LEU A 55 -27.79 -1.30 -5.79
N VAL A 56 -28.05 -0.31 -4.94
CA VAL A 56 -29.34 0.37 -4.85
C VAL A 56 -29.27 1.68 -5.61
N GLN A 57 -28.22 2.47 -5.35
CA GLN A 57 -28.03 3.78 -5.95
C GLN A 57 -26.58 4.26 -5.82
N ASP A 58 -26.20 5.15 -6.73
CA ASP A 58 -25.13 6.10 -6.48
C ASP A 58 -25.63 7.19 -5.52
N VAL A 59 -24.75 7.68 -4.67
CA VAL A 59 -25.06 8.66 -3.63
C VAL A 59 -24.24 9.92 -3.92
N PRO A 60 -24.83 11.11 -3.84
CA PRO A 60 -24.09 12.36 -4.03
C PRO A 60 -22.93 12.52 -3.03
N GLU A 61 -21.79 13.04 -3.51
CA GLU A 61 -20.56 13.18 -2.72
C GLU A 61 -20.71 14.13 -1.51
N ASP A 62 -21.60 15.13 -1.60
CA ASP A 62 -21.91 16.04 -0.49
C ASP A 62 -22.53 15.33 0.72
N LYS A 63 -22.98 14.08 0.54
CA LYS A 63 -23.50 13.20 1.61
C LYS A 63 -22.42 12.43 2.37
N VAL A 64 -21.14 12.54 2.01
CA VAL A 64 -20.07 11.82 2.72
C VAL A 64 -20.09 12.14 4.22
N LYS A 65 -20.18 13.41 4.61
CA LYS A 65 -20.19 13.82 6.03
C LYS A 65 -21.42 13.32 6.79
N GLU A 66 -22.58 13.25 6.13
CA GLU A 66 -23.81 12.68 6.70
C GLU A 66 -23.64 11.19 7.01
N TYR A 67 -23.00 10.44 6.11
CA TYR A 67 -22.91 9.00 6.23
C TYR A 67 -21.68 8.48 6.98
N PHE A 68 -20.53 9.12 6.80
CA PHE A 68 -19.25 8.67 7.35
C PHE A 68 -18.73 9.59 8.47
N GLY A 69 -19.38 10.73 8.72
CA GLY A 69 -18.88 11.73 9.67
C GLY A 69 -17.51 12.25 9.25
N GLU A 70 -16.64 12.47 10.24
CA GLU A 70 -15.28 12.94 10.02
C GLU A 70 -14.27 11.79 9.79
N ILE A 71 -14.70 10.52 9.78
CA ILE A 71 -13.78 9.38 9.72
C ILE A 71 -12.84 9.46 8.52
N PRO A 72 -13.33 9.63 7.27
CA PRO A 72 -12.44 9.68 6.11
C PRO A 72 -11.38 10.79 6.18
N GLU A 73 -11.70 11.90 6.85
CA GLU A 73 -10.79 13.02 7.06
C GLU A 73 -9.72 12.69 8.11
N ILE A 74 -10.12 12.24 9.30
CA ILE A 74 -9.16 11.95 10.39
C ILE A 74 -8.28 10.73 10.10
N THR A 75 -8.76 9.79 9.28
CA THR A 75 -8.00 8.60 8.87
C THR A 75 -7.29 8.77 7.53
N SER A 76 -7.33 9.97 6.96
CA SER A 76 -6.69 10.28 5.69
C SER A 76 -5.16 10.04 5.78
N PRO A 77 -4.56 9.36 4.79
CA PRO A 77 -3.13 9.24 4.70
C PRO A 77 -2.49 10.60 4.38
N VAL A 78 -1.46 10.98 5.12
CA VAL A 78 -0.74 12.27 4.96
C VAL A 78 0.61 12.11 4.29
N GLU A 79 1.24 10.94 4.44
CA GLU A 79 2.53 10.62 3.83
C GLU A 79 2.56 9.12 3.50
N ILE A 80 3.23 8.76 2.41
CA ILE A 80 3.59 7.38 2.11
C ILE A 80 5.12 7.29 1.98
N ARG A 81 5.71 6.34 2.70
CA ARG A 81 7.12 5.97 2.58
C ARG A 81 7.22 4.69 1.79
N PHE A 82 8.12 4.68 0.82
CA PHE A 82 8.43 3.53 0.00
C PHE A 82 9.77 2.97 0.44
N GLU A 83 9.75 1.73 0.88
CA GLU A 83 10.93 0.95 1.22
C GLU A 83 11.05 -0.25 0.26
N LYS A 84 12.11 -1.05 0.40
CA LYS A 84 12.43 -2.14 -0.54
C LYS A 84 11.31 -3.18 -0.70
N ASP A 85 10.72 -3.61 0.41
CA ASP A 85 9.78 -4.74 0.50
C ASP A 85 8.48 -4.39 1.22
N HIS A 86 8.33 -3.13 1.62
CA HIS A 86 7.15 -2.61 2.28
C HIS A 86 6.91 -1.15 1.93
N ILE A 87 5.70 -0.71 2.25
CA ILE A 87 5.36 0.70 2.38
C ILE A 87 4.97 0.98 3.83
N THR A 88 5.19 2.23 4.23
CA THR A 88 4.59 2.79 5.43
C THR A 88 3.62 3.90 5.05
N VAL A 89 2.33 3.73 5.37
CA VAL A 89 1.31 4.76 5.23
C VAL A 89 1.17 5.48 6.56
N LEU A 90 1.45 6.77 6.57
CA LEU A 90 1.27 7.64 7.74
C LEU A 90 -0.05 8.37 7.62
N ARG A 91 -0.74 8.49 8.75
CA ARG A 91 -1.97 9.27 8.89
C ARG A 91 -1.72 10.44 9.85
N GLN A 92 -2.76 11.24 10.04
CA GLN A 92 -2.76 12.25 11.10
C GLN A 92 -2.39 11.62 12.46
N TYR A 93 -1.79 12.44 13.34
CA TYR A 93 -1.36 12.03 14.68
C TYR A 93 -0.28 10.92 14.69
N ASP A 94 0.57 10.89 13.66
CA ASP A 94 1.72 9.98 13.55
C ASP A 94 1.37 8.48 13.62
N ILE A 95 0.13 8.13 13.28
CA ILE A 95 -0.28 6.73 13.15
C ILE A 95 0.35 6.18 11.86
N ALA A 96 1.23 5.19 12.03
CA ALA A 96 1.93 4.53 10.93
C ALA A 96 1.43 3.10 10.74
N GLU A 97 1.06 2.76 9.51
CA GLU A 97 0.68 1.42 9.10
C GLU A 97 1.67 0.88 8.09
N LYS A 98 2.22 -0.30 8.36
CA LYS A 98 3.24 -0.93 7.53
C LYS A 98 2.67 -2.14 6.80
N TYR A 99 2.89 -2.20 5.49
CA TYR A 99 2.40 -3.26 4.62
C TYR A 99 3.52 -3.82 3.77
N LYS A 100 3.63 -5.16 3.69
CA LYS A 100 4.46 -5.79 2.65
C LYS A 100 3.95 -5.33 1.30
N SER A 101 4.85 -4.93 0.41
CA SER A 101 4.50 -4.35 -0.87
C SER A 101 5.37 -4.86 -2.00
N GLN A 102 4.82 -4.84 -3.21
CA GLN A 102 5.59 -5.08 -4.43
C GLN A 102 5.12 -4.17 -5.56
N TRP A 103 6.06 -3.78 -6.40
CA TRP A 103 5.78 -3.05 -7.63
C TRP A 103 5.71 -4.01 -8.81
N LYS A 104 4.72 -3.81 -9.67
CA LYS A 104 4.65 -4.43 -11.00
C LYS A 104 4.42 -3.32 -12.01
N ASN A 105 5.44 -2.98 -12.79
CA ASN A 105 5.44 -1.79 -13.63
C ASN A 105 5.14 -0.53 -12.78
N ASN A 106 4.12 0.24 -13.14
CA ASN A 106 3.70 1.44 -12.43
C ASN A 106 2.62 1.17 -11.36
N GLU A 107 2.31 -0.09 -11.08
CA GLU A 107 1.25 -0.47 -10.15
C GLU A 107 1.84 -0.97 -8.82
N LEU A 108 1.27 -0.49 -7.71
CA LEU A 108 1.63 -0.91 -6.37
C LEU A 108 0.62 -1.94 -5.85
N TYR A 109 1.15 -3.00 -5.26
CA TYR A 109 0.37 -4.02 -4.59
C TYR A 109 0.80 -4.14 -3.14
N ILE A 110 -0.16 -4.27 -2.22
CA ILE A 110 0.08 -4.65 -0.82
C ILE A 110 -0.37 -6.08 -0.56
N PHE A 111 0.29 -6.78 0.36
CA PHE A 111 -0.11 -8.12 0.76
C PHE A 111 -1.13 -8.04 1.90
N ASP A 112 -2.33 -8.58 1.68
CA ASP A 112 -3.34 -8.72 2.72
C ASP A 112 -3.15 -10.07 3.44
N GLU A 113 -2.60 -10.02 4.66
CA GLU A 113 -2.35 -11.21 5.46
C GLU A 113 -3.63 -11.97 5.86
N SER A 114 -4.79 -11.30 5.86
CA SER A 114 -6.06 -11.94 6.20
C SER A 114 -6.61 -12.84 5.10
N THR A 115 -6.29 -12.53 3.84
CA THR A 115 -6.74 -13.30 2.67
C THR A 115 -5.62 -14.06 1.97
N GLY A 116 -4.36 -13.69 2.22
CA GLY A 116 -3.20 -14.19 1.50
C GLY A 116 -3.11 -13.67 0.06
N GLU A 117 -3.83 -12.60 -0.28
CA GLU A 117 -3.88 -12.02 -1.63
C GLU A 117 -3.01 -10.77 -1.74
N TRP A 118 -2.46 -10.52 -2.93
CA TRP A 118 -1.86 -9.24 -3.29
C TRP A 118 -2.94 -8.31 -3.85
N LEU A 119 -3.20 -7.21 -3.15
CA LEU A 119 -4.22 -6.22 -3.50
C LEU A 119 -3.56 -5.04 -4.23
N HIS A 120 -4.04 -4.76 -5.45
CA HIS A 120 -3.69 -3.53 -6.15
C HIS A 120 -4.20 -2.34 -5.34
N CYS A 121 -3.31 -1.41 -4.95
CA CYS A 121 -3.65 -0.30 -4.07
C CYS A 121 -3.32 1.08 -4.62
N GLY A 122 -2.61 1.17 -5.74
CA GLY A 122 -2.31 2.46 -6.32
C GLY A 122 -1.42 2.38 -7.54
N ASN A 123 -1.24 3.53 -8.18
CA ASN A 123 -0.44 3.64 -9.39
C ASN A 123 0.48 4.85 -9.32
N LYS A 124 1.67 4.72 -9.87
CA LYS A 124 2.57 5.84 -10.13
C LYS A 124 2.21 6.45 -11.49
N SER A 125 2.04 7.77 -11.53
CA SER A 125 1.86 8.52 -12.77
C SER A 125 3.22 8.89 -13.36
N ASP A 126 3.24 9.18 -14.67
CA ASP A 126 4.44 9.63 -15.38
C ASP A 126 5.00 10.95 -14.83
N ASN A 127 4.16 11.75 -14.15
CA ASN A 127 4.53 13.01 -13.51
C ASN A 127 5.19 12.82 -12.13
N LYS A 128 5.60 11.59 -11.78
CA LYS A 128 6.14 11.21 -10.47
C LYS A 128 5.16 11.38 -9.31
N GLU A 129 3.87 11.54 -9.60
CA GLU A 129 2.82 11.49 -8.58
C GLU A 129 2.47 10.02 -8.30
N PHE A 130 1.98 9.74 -7.10
CA PHE A 130 1.43 8.44 -6.75
C PHE A 130 -0.02 8.61 -6.34
N VAL A 131 -0.90 7.78 -6.88
CA VAL A 131 -2.32 7.75 -6.52
C VAL A 131 -2.58 6.51 -5.70
N LEU A 132 -2.93 6.69 -4.43
CA LEU A 132 -3.36 5.63 -3.53
C LEU A 132 -4.88 5.52 -3.55
N ASN A 133 -5.40 4.31 -3.76
CA ASN A 133 -6.83 4.04 -3.72
C ASN A 133 -7.22 3.51 -2.34
N VAL A 134 -8.15 4.19 -1.68
CA VAL A 134 -8.66 3.81 -0.36
C VAL A 134 -10.16 3.63 -0.45
N VAL A 135 -10.66 2.61 0.23
CA VAL A 135 -12.08 2.28 0.29
C VAL A 135 -12.54 2.26 1.74
N PHE A 136 -13.57 3.05 2.03
CA PHE A 136 -14.31 3.00 3.26
C PHE A 136 -15.60 2.21 3.04
N LEU A 137 -15.85 1.23 3.90
CA LEU A 137 -17.06 0.44 3.90
C LEU A 137 -17.76 0.58 5.25
N LYS A 138 -18.99 1.08 5.23
CA LYS A 138 -19.88 1.14 6.39
C LYS A 138 -21.01 0.14 6.18
N GLU A 139 -20.99 -0.97 6.92
CA GLU A 139 -22.05 -1.96 6.92
C GLU A 139 -22.95 -1.79 8.14
N SER A 140 -24.26 -1.90 7.94
CA SER A 140 -25.26 -1.97 9.01
C SER A 140 -26.07 -3.24 8.85
N ARG A 141 -26.22 -3.98 9.96
CA ARG A 141 -27.02 -5.21 10.04
C ARG A 141 -28.03 -5.03 11.14
N LYS A 142 -29.30 -5.21 10.81
CA LYS A 142 -30.39 -5.10 11.77
C LYS A 142 -31.21 -6.38 11.77
N ASN A 143 -31.55 -6.84 12.96
CA ASN A 143 -32.63 -7.79 13.16
C ASN A 143 -33.59 -7.23 14.23
N ASP A 144 -34.60 -8.01 14.58
CA ASP A 144 -35.66 -7.58 15.51
C ASP A 144 -35.15 -7.25 16.92
N GLN A 145 -33.94 -7.71 17.29
CA GLN A 145 -33.40 -7.58 18.64
C GLN A 145 -32.18 -6.66 18.74
N ARG A 146 -31.41 -6.49 17.66
CA ARG A 146 -30.12 -5.79 17.68
C ARG A 146 -29.78 -5.10 16.36
N SER A 147 -28.97 -4.07 16.47
CA SER A 147 -28.31 -3.40 15.37
C SER A 147 -26.79 -3.53 15.55
N LEU A 148 -26.09 -3.84 14.47
CA LEU A 148 -24.63 -3.86 14.40
C LEU A 148 -24.19 -2.93 13.27
N MET A 149 -23.25 -2.04 13.55
CA MET A 149 -22.59 -1.22 12.56
C MET A 149 -21.10 -1.54 12.55
N ILE A 150 -20.54 -1.75 11.36
CA ILE A 150 -19.11 -2.01 11.15
C ILE A 150 -18.61 -0.99 10.15
N MET A 151 -17.54 -0.27 10.49
CA MET A 151 -16.80 0.56 9.55
C MET A 151 -15.42 -0.05 9.32
N LYS A 152 -15.01 -0.09 8.05
CA LYS A 152 -13.71 -0.59 7.63
C LYS A 152 -13.08 0.41 6.69
N GLN A 153 -11.77 0.57 6.81
CA GLN A 153 -10.93 1.20 5.81
C GLN A 153 -10.03 0.13 5.21
N MET A 154 -9.92 0.13 3.89
CA MET A 154 -9.15 -0.84 3.13
C MET A 154 -8.35 -0.10 2.07
N TYR A 155 -7.18 -0.62 1.74
CA TYR A 155 -6.41 -0.15 0.59
C TYR A 155 -6.70 -1.04 -0.61
N GLY A 156 -6.80 -0.41 -1.78
CA GLY A 156 -7.08 -1.09 -3.03
C GLY A 156 -8.53 -1.25 -3.40
N THR A 157 -8.77 -1.96 -4.49
CA THR A 157 -10.04 -1.86 -5.25
C THR A 157 -11.13 -2.85 -4.81
N LYS A 158 -10.82 -3.79 -3.91
CA LYS A 158 -11.68 -4.94 -3.62
C LYS A 158 -12.38 -4.79 -2.27
N ALA A 159 -13.60 -4.27 -2.30
CA ALA A 159 -14.55 -4.42 -1.18
C ALA A 159 -15.57 -5.51 -1.54
N LYS A 160 -15.71 -6.51 -0.67
CA LYS A 160 -16.77 -7.53 -0.78
C LYS A 160 -17.99 -7.09 0.01
N MET A 161 -19.13 -6.98 -0.65
CA MET A 161 -20.39 -6.65 0.01
C MET A 161 -20.97 -7.87 0.68
N ASN A 162 -21.54 -7.69 1.87
CA ASN A 162 -22.32 -8.74 2.50
C ASN A 162 -23.69 -8.90 1.81
N GLU A 163 -23.99 -10.13 1.41
CA GLU A 163 -25.21 -10.50 0.67
C GLU A 163 -26.38 -10.93 1.57
N ASN A 164 -26.15 -11.04 2.89
CA ASN A 164 -27.19 -11.47 3.83
C ASN A 164 -28.35 -10.48 3.89
N ALA A 165 -29.57 -11.02 3.87
CA ALA A 165 -30.80 -10.25 4.05
C ALA A 165 -30.74 -9.39 5.33
N GLY A 166 -31.28 -8.17 5.24
CA GLY A 166 -31.24 -7.20 6.35
C GLY A 166 -29.91 -6.47 6.52
N THR A 167 -28.97 -6.64 5.57
CA THR A 167 -27.73 -5.87 5.51
C THR A 167 -27.85 -4.70 4.54
N SER A 168 -27.49 -3.51 5.00
CA SER A 168 -27.22 -2.35 4.15
C SER A 168 -25.73 -1.98 4.25
N ALA A 169 -25.18 -1.46 3.16
CA ALA A 169 -23.80 -1.01 3.11
C ALA A 169 -23.67 0.29 2.33
N LEU A 170 -22.73 1.13 2.77
CA LEU A 170 -22.26 2.30 2.04
C LEU A 170 -20.78 2.08 1.74
N LEU A 171 -20.41 2.28 0.49
CA LEU A 171 -19.04 2.23 0.02
C LEU A 171 -18.63 3.59 -0.49
N LEU A 172 -17.50 4.08 0.02
CA LEU A 172 -16.86 5.31 -0.39
C LEU A 172 -15.47 4.96 -0.92
N LYS A 173 -15.16 5.30 -2.17
CA LYS A 173 -13.81 5.22 -2.75
C LYS A 173 -13.21 6.62 -2.82
N VAL A 174 -11.99 6.76 -2.33
CA VAL A 174 -11.22 8.00 -2.36
C VAL A 174 -9.86 7.72 -2.98
N ASN A 175 -9.48 8.57 -3.92
CA ASN A 175 -8.13 8.63 -4.45
C ASN A 175 -7.35 9.68 -3.67
N TYR A 176 -6.19 9.31 -3.14
CA TYR A 176 -5.25 10.23 -2.51
C TYR A 176 -4.03 10.39 -3.42
N VAL A 177 -3.77 11.62 -3.86
CA VAL A 177 -2.67 11.96 -4.76
C VAL A 177 -1.49 12.47 -3.92
N PHE A 178 -0.33 11.87 -4.13
CA PHE A 178 0.92 12.18 -3.43
C PHE A 178 1.99 12.68 -4.39
N GLU A 179 2.82 13.62 -3.92
CA GLU A 179 3.97 14.12 -4.68
C GLU A 179 5.21 14.27 -3.78
N GLY A 180 6.40 14.33 -4.40
CA GLY A 180 7.65 14.55 -3.68
C GLY A 180 7.72 15.96 -3.09
N LYS A 181 8.40 16.11 -1.95
CA LYS A 181 8.70 17.45 -1.41
C LYS A 181 9.51 18.22 -2.45
N ARG A 182 9.01 19.39 -2.86
CA ARG A 182 9.78 20.37 -3.63
C ARG A 182 10.83 21.04 -2.77
#